data_AF-A0A947AU57-F1
#
_entry.id   AF-A0A947AU57-F1
#
_cell.length_a   1.000
_cell.length_b   1.000
_cell.length_c   1.000
_cell.angle_alpha   90.00
_cell.angle_beta   90.00
_cell.angle_gamma   90.00
#
_symmetry.space_group_name_H-M   'P 1'
#
loop_
_entity.id
_entity.type
_entity.pdbx_description
1 polymer ?
#
loop_
_entity_poly.entity_id
_entity_poly.type
_entity_poly.pdbx_seq_one_letter_code
_entity_poly.pdbx_strand_id
1 'polypeptide(L)'
;MIKQIVQSIVLGSLAAIIFSGCSISYSVDASSDSIAASSGSITSFSDSSGSGREEAEAALQRFQDDIKGLTLLFLQDNGAPNDFERQLGKVATSYGIVDWENETATYYAIGSGLRQFGIEEPEVGAQPFLHTAIMRHHREIIAQGYHRGA
;
A
#
# COMPACT_ATOMS: atom_id res chain seq x y z
N MET A 1 -25.98 40.60 42.17
CA MET A 1 -25.45 39.81 43.31
C MET A 1 -25.07 38.45 42.75
N ILE A 2 -23.83 38.13 42.35
CA ILE A 2 -22.57 37.99 43.09
C ILE A 2 -22.56 36.78 44.06
N LYS A 3 -21.84 35.74 43.61
CA LYS A 3 -21.04 34.70 44.31
C LYS A 3 -21.78 33.81 45.31
N GLN A 4 -21.61 32.49 45.28
CA GLN A 4 -20.46 31.75 45.83
C GLN A 4 -20.74 30.26 45.50
N ILE A 5 -19.88 29.44 44.90
CA ILE A 5 -18.50 29.01 45.19
C ILE A 5 -18.49 27.50 45.47
N VAL A 6 -17.85 26.80 44.53
CA VAL A 6 -17.01 25.59 44.61
C VAL A 6 -17.50 24.27 45.20
N GLN A 7 -16.88 23.25 44.56
CA GLN A 7 -16.38 22.00 45.10
C GLN A 7 -17.21 20.72 44.84
N SER A 8 -16.87 20.13 43.70
CA SER A 8 -16.31 18.78 43.63
C SER A 8 -17.18 17.63 44.10
N ILE A 9 -17.81 16.96 43.14
CA ILE A 9 -17.86 15.49 43.15
C ILE A 9 -17.47 15.02 41.75
N VAL A 10 -16.17 14.75 41.60
CA VAL A 10 -15.64 13.89 40.54
C VAL A 10 -16.11 12.48 40.90
N LEU A 11 -17.22 12.04 40.32
CA LEU A 11 -17.61 10.63 40.35
C LEU A 11 -17.22 10.01 39.01
N GLY A 12 -16.10 9.30 39.05
CA GLY A 12 -15.55 8.56 37.93
C GLY A 12 -16.57 7.58 37.37
N SER A 13 -16.80 7.66 36.08
CA SER A 13 -17.43 6.60 35.29
C SER A 13 -16.38 6.06 34.35
N LEU A 14 -15.84 4.92 34.76
CA LEU A 14 -14.94 4.07 34.01
C LEU A 14 -15.76 3.44 32.86
N ALA A 15 -15.92 4.15 31.75
CA ALA A 15 -16.50 3.58 30.54
C ALA A 15 -15.36 3.10 29.63
N ALA A 16 -14.93 1.87 29.87
CA ALA A 16 -14.14 1.10 28.93
C ALA A 16 -15.01 0.83 27.69
N ILE A 17 -14.97 1.74 26.71
CA ILE A 17 -15.46 1.44 25.36
C ILE A 17 -14.34 0.68 24.67
N ILE A 18 -14.35 -0.63 24.89
CA ILE A 18 -13.71 -1.60 24.01
C ILE A 18 -14.58 -1.56 22.75
N PHE A 19 -14.26 -0.65 21.83
CA PHE A 19 -14.82 -0.76 20.49
C PHE A 19 -14.08 -1.90 19.83
N SER A 20 -14.77 -3.03 19.77
CA SER A 20 -14.41 -4.24 19.09
C SER A 20 -13.68 -3.93 17.80
N GLY A 21 -12.46 -4.45 17.68
CA GLY A 21 -11.81 -4.64 16.40
C GLY A 21 -12.71 -5.55 15.56
N CYS A 22 -13.61 -4.95 14.79
CA CYS A 22 -14.16 -5.60 13.63
C CYS A 22 -12.98 -5.74 12.67
N SER A 23 -12.34 -6.90 12.70
CA SER A 23 -11.59 -7.39 11.56
C SER A 23 -12.53 -7.23 10.36
N ILE A 24 -12.26 -6.27 9.50
CA ILE A 24 -12.82 -6.28 8.15
C ILE A 24 -12.15 -7.47 7.47
N SER A 25 -12.72 -8.66 7.69
CA SER A 25 -12.58 -9.76 6.76
C SER A 25 -13.26 -9.27 5.51
N TYR A 26 -12.48 -8.80 4.55
CA TYR A 26 -12.90 -8.89 3.18
C TYR A 26 -13.20 -10.39 2.96
N SER A 27 -14.48 -10.76 2.88
CA SER A 27 -14.82 -11.99 2.18
C SER A 27 -14.55 -11.68 0.72
N VAL A 28 -13.30 -11.88 0.30
CA VAL A 28 -13.09 -12.27 -1.09
C VAL A 28 -13.73 -13.64 -1.19
N ASP A 29 -14.85 -13.72 -1.89
CA ASP A 29 -15.20 -14.91 -2.66
C ASP A 29 -14.07 -15.13 -3.69
N ALA A 30 -12.89 -15.49 -3.21
CA ALA A 30 -11.85 -16.12 -4.00
C ALA A 30 -12.00 -17.59 -3.68
N SER A 31 -12.64 -18.31 -4.61
CA SER A 31 -12.64 -19.77 -4.64
C SER A 31 -11.30 -20.29 -4.15
N SER A 32 -11.39 -21.12 -3.12
CA SER A 32 -10.29 -21.85 -2.53
C SER A 32 -9.49 -22.56 -3.61
N ASP A 33 -8.31 -22.04 -3.90
CA ASP A 33 -7.16 -22.84 -4.31
C ASP A 33 -5.94 -22.26 -3.60
N SER A 34 -5.82 -22.68 -2.35
CA SER A 34 -4.61 -22.60 -1.56
C SER A 34 -3.50 -23.36 -2.28
N ILE A 35 -2.73 -22.68 -3.10
CA ILE A 35 -1.40 -23.15 -3.46
C ILE A 35 -0.46 -22.54 -2.44
N ALA A 36 0.03 -23.41 -1.54
CA ALA A 36 1.25 -23.18 -0.81
C ALA A 36 2.31 -22.73 -1.82
N ALA A 37 2.58 -21.43 -1.87
CA ALA A 37 3.68 -20.87 -2.64
C ALA A 37 4.94 -21.53 -2.09
N SER A 38 5.39 -22.54 -2.83
CA SER A 38 6.58 -23.32 -2.53
C SER A 38 7.74 -22.35 -2.56
N SER A 39 8.24 -21.99 -1.38
CA SER A 39 9.51 -21.36 -0.98
C SER A 39 10.53 -20.98 -2.06
N GLY A 40 10.11 -20.25 -3.10
CA GLY A 40 10.97 -19.64 -4.09
C GLY A 40 10.97 -18.14 -3.85
N SER A 41 12.03 -17.61 -3.25
CA SER A 41 12.34 -16.19 -3.36
C SER A 41 12.44 -15.86 -4.85
N ILE A 42 11.40 -15.24 -5.41
CA ILE A 42 11.42 -14.68 -6.76
C ILE A 42 12.20 -13.37 -6.66
N THR A 43 13.53 -13.49 -6.76
CA THR A 43 14.46 -12.37 -6.63
C THR A 43 14.45 -11.44 -7.84
N SER A 44 13.75 -11.80 -8.92
CA SER A 44 13.31 -10.90 -10.00
C SER A 44 12.44 -11.72 -10.98
N PHE A 45 11.42 -11.11 -11.58
CA PHE A 45 10.53 -11.79 -12.55
C PHE A 45 11.15 -11.96 -13.95
N SER A 46 12.34 -11.41 -14.17
CA SER A 46 12.92 -11.25 -15.51
C SER A 46 13.44 -12.53 -16.17
N ASP A 47 13.61 -13.64 -15.44
CA ASP A 47 14.38 -14.82 -15.91
C ASP A 47 13.61 -16.17 -15.90
N SER A 48 12.28 -16.17 -15.98
CA SER A 48 11.51 -17.43 -15.95
C SER A 48 11.26 -18.01 -17.35
N SER A 49 12.09 -18.96 -17.78
CA SER A 49 11.87 -19.76 -19.01
C SER A 49 11.28 -21.13 -18.67
N GLY A 50 9.95 -21.31 -18.76
CA GLY A 50 9.29 -22.61 -18.54
C GLY A 50 7.83 -22.52 -18.10
N SER A 51 7.24 -23.65 -17.64
CA SER A 51 5.87 -23.74 -17.11
C SER A 51 5.61 -22.87 -15.87
N GLY A 52 6.66 -22.40 -15.20
CA GLY A 52 6.57 -21.43 -14.10
C GLY A 52 6.44 -19.96 -14.56
N ARG A 53 6.55 -19.68 -15.87
CA ARG A 53 6.45 -18.31 -16.39
C ARG A 53 5.06 -17.72 -16.21
N GLU A 54 4.01 -18.49 -16.49
CA GLU A 54 2.63 -18.03 -16.34
C GLU A 54 2.29 -17.74 -14.88
N GLU A 55 2.75 -18.61 -13.96
CA GLU A 55 2.57 -18.40 -12.52
C GLU A 55 3.35 -17.18 -12.03
N ALA A 56 4.59 -16.99 -12.50
CA ALA A 56 5.40 -15.81 -12.18
C ALA A 56 4.79 -14.51 -12.73
N GLU A 57 4.30 -14.51 -13.97
CA GLU A 57 3.57 -13.38 -14.57
C GLU A 57 2.31 -13.05 -13.78
N ALA A 58 1.55 -14.07 -13.37
CA ALA A 58 0.35 -13.88 -12.56
C ALA A 58 0.68 -13.38 -11.14
N ALA A 59 1.79 -13.80 -10.54
CA ALA A 59 2.27 -13.28 -9.26
C ALA A 59 2.72 -11.81 -9.37
N LEU A 60 3.45 -11.46 -10.43
CA LEU A 60 3.85 -10.08 -10.73
C LEU A 60 2.63 -9.16 -10.94
N GLN A 61 1.60 -9.66 -11.62
CA GLN A 61 0.36 -8.91 -11.81
C GLN A 61 -0.33 -8.62 -10.47
N ARG A 62 -0.48 -9.63 -9.61
CA ARG A 62 -1.07 -9.47 -8.26
C ARG A 62 -0.25 -8.54 -7.38
N PHE A 63 1.08 -8.62 -7.44
CA PHE A 63 1.98 -7.68 -6.76
C PHE A 63 1.69 -6.24 -7.19
N GLN A 64 1.63 -5.96 -8.51
CA GLN A 64 1.30 -4.62 -9.01
C GLN A 64 -0.11 -4.17 -8.59
N ASP A 65 -1.09 -5.07 -8.57
CA ASP A 65 -2.44 -4.78 -8.10
C ASP A 65 -2.47 -4.38 -6.62
N ASP A 66 -1.70 -5.07 -5.78
CA ASP A 66 -1.58 -4.72 -4.35
C ASP A 66 -0.82 -3.40 -4.14
N ILE A 67 0.19 -3.08 -4.96
CA ILE A 67 0.87 -1.78 -4.90
C ILE A 67 -0.07 -0.63 -5.31
N LYS A 68 -0.92 -0.84 -6.33
CA LYS A 68 -1.98 0.12 -6.65
C LYS A 68 -2.93 0.30 -5.46
N GLY A 69 -3.42 -0.80 -4.89
CA GLY A 69 -4.32 -0.78 -3.73
C GLY A 69 -3.71 -0.06 -2.53
N LEU A 70 -2.44 -0.35 -2.21
CA LEU A 70 -1.68 0.34 -1.16
C LEU A 70 -1.58 1.84 -1.43
N THR A 71 -1.33 2.24 -2.68
CA THR A 71 -1.26 3.65 -3.08
C THR A 71 -2.60 4.35 -2.86
N LEU A 72 -3.70 3.73 -3.25
CA LEU A 72 -5.05 4.25 -3.00
C LEU A 72 -5.32 4.42 -1.51
N LEU A 73 -5.06 3.38 -0.71
CA LEU A 73 -5.30 3.40 0.73
C LEU A 73 -4.46 4.48 1.42
N PHE A 74 -3.19 4.60 1.06
CA PHE A 74 -2.29 5.58 1.64
C PHE A 74 -2.75 7.02 1.37
N LEU A 75 -3.27 7.29 0.17
CA LEU A 75 -3.84 8.57 -0.20
C LEU A 75 -5.12 8.90 0.58
N GLN A 76 -5.93 7.88 0.90
CA GLN A 76 -7.12 8.06 1.76
C GLN A 76 -6.72 8.39 3.20
N ASP A 77 -5.75 7.66 3.74
CA ASP A 77 -5.35 7.74 5.16
C ASP A 77 -4.46 8.96 5.46
N ASN A 78 -3.86 9.58 4.45
CA ASN A 78 -2.91 10.69 4.60
C ASN A 78 -1.74 10.37 5.57
N GLY A 79 -1.20 9.15 5.44
CA GLY A 79 -0.12 8.65 6.29
C GLY A 79 1.20 9.43 6.16
N ALA A 80 2.15 9.17 7.07
CA ALA A 80 3.46 9.79 6.97
C ALA A 80 4.23 9.23 5.75
N PRO A 81 5.01 10.06 5.01
CA PRO A 81 5.75 9.62 3.82
C PRO A 81 6.54 8.32 3.97
N ASN A 82 7.26 8.16 5.09
CA ASN A 82 8.08 6.96 5.37
C ASN A 82 7.24 5.72 5.70
N ASP A 83 5.96 5.88 6.03
CA ASP A 83 5.04 4.74 6.26
C ASP A 83 4.67 4.06 4.96
N PHE A 84 4.67 4.77 3.83
CA PHE A 84 4.39 4.19 2.53
C PHE A 84 5.45 3.18 2.12
N GLU A 85 6.73 3.57 2.12
CA GLU A 85 7.86 2.68 1.76
C GLU A 85 7.93 1.45 2.67
N ARG A 86 7.70 1.63 3.98
CA ARG A 86 7.66 0.51 4.93
C ARG A 86 6.53 -0.46 4.60
N GLN A 87 5.34 0.03 4.28
CA GLN A 87 4.21 -0.84 3.92
C GLN A 87 4.43 -1.52 2.58
N LEU A 88 4.99 -0.80 1.61
CA LEU A 88 5.37 -1.33 0.31
C LEU A 88 6.37 -2.48 0.46
N GLY A 89 7.43 -2.31 1.26
CA GLY A 89 8.38 -3.39 1.53
C GLY A 89 7.73 -4.63 2.15
N LYS A 90 6.68 -4.47 2.98
CA LYS A 90 5.92 -5.62 3.52
C LYS A 90 5.12 -6.34 2.43
N VAL A 91 4.47 -5.60 1.54
CA VAL A 91 3.77 -6.17 0.37
C VAL A 91 4.76 -6.90 -0.52
N ALA A 92 5.87 -6.27 -0.89
CA ALA A 92 6.92 -6.91 -1.69
C ALA A 92 7.41 -8.23 -1.05
N THR A 93 7.67 -8.21 0.26
CA THR A 93 8.10 -9.40 1.01
C THR A 93 7.05 -10.52 0.99
N SER A 94 5.74 -10.21 1.01
CA SER A 94 4.70 -11.26 0.90
C SER A 94 4.69 -11.96 -0.46
N TYR A 95 5.23 -11.32 -1.49
CA TYR A 95 5.50 -11.91 -2.80
C TYR A 95 6.92 -12.47 -2.95
N GLY A 96 7.74 -12.48 -1.88
CA GLY A 96 9.13 -12.93 -1.94
C GLY A 96 10.10 -11.96 -2.63
N ILE A 97 9.66 -10.73 -2.90
CA ILE A 97 10.45 -9.66 -3.51
C ILE A 97 11.13 -8.87 -2.39
N VAL A 98 12.45 -8.96 -2.33
CA VAL A 98 13.26 -8.27 -1.29
C VAL A 98 13.90 -6.97 -1.78
N ASP A 99 14.08 -6.83 -3.09
CA ASP A 99 14.74 -5.70 -3.74
C ASP A 99 13.75 -4.90 -4.60
N TRP A 100 12.58 -4.61 -4.03
CA TRP A 100 11.49 -3.93 -4.72
C TRP A 100 11.89 -2.53 -5.18
N GLU A 101 12.88 -1.94 -4.51
CA GLU A 101 13.43 -0.63 -4.83
C GLU A 101 14.04 -0.59 -6.24
N ASN A 102 14.52 -1.73 -6.74
CA ASN A 102 15.07 -1.87 -8.08
C ASN A 102 14.06 -2.45 -9.08
N GLU A 103 12.86 -2.83 -8.63
CA GLU A 103 11.82 -3.41 -9.48
C GLU A 103 10.97 -2.32 -10.14
N THR A 104 11.15 -2.15 -11.45
CA THR A 104 10.48 -1.09 -12.23
C THR A 104 8.94 -1.22 -12.17
N ALA A 105 8.42 -2.45 -12.11
CA ALA A 105 6.99 -2.73 -12.00
C ALA A 105 6.35 -2.08 -10.75
N THR A 106 7.09 -1.97 -9.65
CA THR A 106 6.66 -1.28 -8.43
C THR A 106 6.24 0.15 -8.74
N TYR A 107 7.12 0.90 -9.41
CA TYR A 107 6.91 2.31 -9.68
C TYR A 107 5.85 2.55 -10.75
N TYR A 108 5.73 1.66 -11.73
CA TYR A 108 4.61 1.70 -12.66
C TYR A 108 3.26 1.54 -11.93
N ALA A 109 3.18 0.60 -10.99
CA ALA A 109 1.99 0.37 -10.20
C ALA A 109 1.64 1.56 -9.29
N ILE A 110 2.63 2.20 -8.66
CA ILE A 110 2.41 3.45 -7.88
C ILE A 110 1.80 4.53 -8.77
N GLY A 111 2.38 4.75 -9.95
CA GLY A 111 1.85 5.68 -10.96
C GLY A 111 0.40 5.40 -11.31
N SER A 112 0.09 4.13 -11.60
CA SER A 112 -1.27 3.68 -11.91
C SER A 112 -2.23 3.91 -10.74
N GLY A 113 -1.79 3.68 -9.50
CA GLY A 113 -2.62 3.91 -8.31
C GLY A 113 -2.94 5.39 -8.10
N LEU A 114 -1.97 6.29 -8.32
CA LEU A 114 -2.18 7.74 -8.28
C LEU A 114 -3.25 8.19 -9.29
N ARG A 115 -3.21 7.66 -10.51
CA ARG A 115 -4.22 7.96 -11.54
C ARG A 115 -5.58 7.39 -11.18
N GLN A 116 -5.62 6.16 -10.69
CA GLN A 116 -6.87 5.51 -10.26
C GLN A 116 -7.54 6.27 -9.10
N PHE A 117 -6.75 6.90 -8.23
CA PHE A 117 -7.27 7.79 -7.18
C PHE A 117 -7.90 9.08 -7.75
N GLY A 118 -7.50 9.49 -8.95
CA GLY A 118 -7.94 10.73 -9.58
C GLY A 118 -7.10 11.95 -9.23
N ILE A 119 -5.82 11.77 -8.86
CA ILE A 119 -4.90 12.91 -8.69
C ILE A 119 -4.64 13.51 -10.07
N GLU A 120 -4.81 14.82 -10.20
CA GLU A 120 -4.50 15.53 -11.44
C GLU A 120 -2.99 15.47 -11.73
N GLU A 121 -2.61 15.35 -13.01
CA GLU A 121 -1.20 15.16 -13.41
C GLU A 121 -0.23 16.20 -12.81
N PRO A 122 -0.55 17.51 -12.78
CA PRO A 122 0.33 18.50 -12.15
C PRO A 122 0.53 18.29 -10.64
N GLU A 123 -0.42 17.64 -9.97
CA GLU A 123 -0.43 17.40 -8.53
C GLU A 123 0.25 16.08 -8.13
N VAL A 124 0.48 15.18 -9.08
CA VAL A 124 1.23 13.93 -8.84
C VAL A 124 2.58 14.25 -8.22
N GLY A 125 3.31 15.21 -8.79
CA GLY A 125 4.64 15.58 -8.31
C GLY A 125 4.67 16.15 -6.88
N ALA A 126 3.53 16.71 -6.43
CA ALA A 126 3.39 17.37 -5.15
C ALA A 126 3.12 16.41 -3.97
N GLN A 127 2.79 15.15 -4.26
CA GLN A 127 2.48 14.17 -3.22
C GLN A 127 3.68 13.95 -2.27
N PRO A 128 3.51 14.16 -0.94
CA PRO A 128 4.64 14.15 0.00
C PRO A 128 5.43 12.85 0.04
N PHE A 129 4.75 11.71 -0.09
CA PHE A 129 5.41 10.39 -0.08
C PHE A 129 6.29 10.17 -1.31
N LEU A 130 6.10 10.93 -2.39
CA LEU A 130 6.99 10.86 -3.55
C LEU A 130 8.28 11.67 -3.35
N HIS A 131 8.40 12.50 -2.31
CA HIS A 131 9.60 13.31 -2.06
C HIS A 131 10.71 12.56 -1.32
N THR A 132 10.46 11.33 -0.87
CA THR A 132 11.50 10.46 -0.31
C THR A 132 12.62 10.20 -1.33
N ALA A 133 13.79 9.76 -0.86
CA ALA A 133 14.94 9.57 -1.73
C ALA A 133 14.68 8.50 -2.82
N ILE A 134 14.07 7.38 -2.42
CA ILE A 134 13.73 6.26 -3.32
C ILE A 134 12.71 6.74 -4.35
N MET A 135 11.55 7.26 -3.92
CA MET A 135 10.49 7.67 -4.84
C MET A 135 10.94 8.77 -5.79
N ARG A 136 11.75 9.73 -5.31
CA ARG A 136 12.30 10.80 -6.15
C ARG A 136 13.21 10.26 -7.25
N HIS A 137 14.02 9.25 -6.96
CA HIS A 137 14.90 8.62 -7.94
C HIS A 137 14.11 8.00 -9.10
N HIS A 138 12.91 7.46 -8.83
CA HIS A 138 12.09 6.75 -9.82
C HIS A 138 10.91 7.57 -10.37
N ARG A 139 10.88 8.90 -10.18
CA ARG A 139 9.75 9.75 -10.60
C ARG A 139 9.37 9.63 -12.07
N GLU A 140 10.35 9.45 -12.94
CA GLU A 140 10.08 9.27 -14.38
C GLU A 140 9.30 7.98 -14.66
N ILE A 141 9.62 6.90 -13.96
CA ILE A 141 8.91 5.61 -14.08
C ILE A 141 7.52 5.72 -13.47
N ILE A 142 7.38 6.40 -12.33
CA ILE A 142 6.08 6.68 -11.70
C ILE A 142 5.19 7.49 -12.66
N ALA A 143 5.72 8.53 -13.30
CA ALA A 143 5.00 9.32 -14.29
C ALA A 143 4.57 8.47 -15.50
N GLN A 144 5.46 7.61 -16.02
CA GLN A 144 5.08 6.67 -17.09
C GLN A 144 3.96 5.71 -16.66
N GLY A 145 4.00 5.22 -15.41
CA GLY A 145 2.95 4.38 -14.82
C GLY A 145 1.62 5.11 -14.75
N TYR A 146 1.65 6.36 -14.32
CA TYR A 146 0.49 7.23 -14.29
C TYR A 146 -0.13 7.40 -15.69
N HIS A 147 0.67 7.66 -16.73
CA HIS A 147 0.12 7.80 -18.08
C HIS A 147 -0.41 6.50 -18.70
N ARG A 148 0.12 5.35 -18.30
CA ARG A 148 -0.27 4.03 -18.84
C ARG A 148 -1.44 3.40 -18.10
N GLY A 149 -1.55 3.62 -16.79
CA GLY A 149 -2.58 3.00 -15.95
C GLY A 149 -3.91 3.74 -16.05
N ALA A 150 -4.88 3.18 -16.78
CA ALA A 150 -6.27 3.62 -16.80
C ALA A 150 -7.19 2.42 -16.62
#